data_AF-A0A2L2X6Y9-F1
#
_entry.id   AF-A0A2L2X6Y9-F1
#
_cell.length_a   1.000
_cell.length_b   1.000
_cell.length_c   1.000
_cell.angle_alpha   90.00
_cell.angle_beta   90.00
_cell.angle_gamma   90.00
#
_symmetry.space_group_name_H-M   'P 1'
#
loop_
_entity.id
_entity.type
_entity.pdbx_description
1 polymer ?
#
loop_
_entity_poly.entity_id
_entity_poly.type
_entity_poly.pdbx_seq_one_letter_code
_entity_poly.pdbx_strand_id
1 'polypeptide(L)'
;MKISYINKELVKEFLPVRVQKSNKGTYGNVLNIAGSSSYPGAAFLSSVSALRVGAGYVMLATTSSNIPIVASNTPDVTFLDLGESATGTVPRDSLKFIQGVANPHCYSVGCGLSVTKDSKEFLISFLNKYAKSQTPIIIDADGINILAQANKVHLPLNSIITPHPLELARLMKTDVEEVQADRVKWAWKTSEKYDCIVLLKGHETVIAVPNGQVFVNKSGNSALSKAPLQDLDF
;
A
#
# COMPACT_ATOMS: atom_id res chain seq x y z
N MET A 1 -10.98 -23.81 -1.55
CA MET A 1 -11.11 -22.33 -1.53
C MET A 1 -12.57 -21.97 -1.73
N LYS A 2 -13.09 -21.01 -0.96
CA LYS A 2 -14.47 -20.51 -1.13
C LYS A 2 -14.39 -19.15 -1.82
N ILE A 3 -14.90 -19.08 -3.05
CA ILE A 3 -14.94 -17.85 -3.84
C ILE A 3 -16.28 -17.16 -3.58
N SER A 4 -16.22 -15.87 -3.25
CA SER A 4 -17.39 -15.00 -3.06
C SER A 4 -17.26 -13.78 -3.98
N TYR A 5 -18.40 -13.20 -4.39
CA TYR A 5 -18.41 -12.01 -5.25
C TYR A 5 -18.77 -10.78 -4.43
N ILE A 6 -18.03 -9.69 -4.65
CA ILE A 6 -18.33 -8.41 -4.00
C ILE A 6 -19.50 -7.78 -4.75
N ASN A 7 -20.58 -7.49 -4.01
CA ASN A 7 -21.76 -6.79 -4.48
C ASN A 7 -22.01 -5.55 -3.60
N LYS A 8 -23.01 -4.74 -3.98
CA LYS A 8 -23.31 -3.48 -3.27
C LYS A 8 -23.76 -3.73 -1.84
N GLU A 9 -24.50 -4.81 -1.61
CA GLU A 9 -25.03 -5.20 -0.31
C GLU A 9 -23.87 -5.51 0.65
N LEU A 10 -22.91 -6.33 0.22
CA LEU A 10 -21.71 -6.65 0.98
C LEU A 10 -20.91 -5.39 1.30
N VAL A 11 -20.65 -4.52 0.31
CA VAL A 11 -19.90 -3.28 0.54
C VAL A 11 -20.60 -2.40 1.59
N LYS A 12 -21.92 -2.29 1.53
CA LYS A 12 -22.70 -1.50 2.48
C LYS A 12 -22.58 -2.01 3.91
N GLU A 13 -22.44 -3.32 4.11
CA GLU A 13 -22.21 -3.93 5.43
C GLU A 13 -20.83 -3.57 6.02
N PHE A 14 -19.82 -3.36 5.17
CA PHE A 14 -18.47 -3.01 5.59
C PHE A 14 -18.18 -1.51 5.68
N LEU A 15 -19.06 -0.64 5.16
CA LEU A 15 -18.87 0.80 5.25
C LEU A 15 -18.99 1.28 6.71
N PRO A 16 -18.00 2.00 7.26
CA PRO A 16 -18.04 2.47 8.63
C PRO A 16 -19.10 3.57 8.82
N VAL A 17 -19.78 3.54 9.96
CA VAL A 17 -20.76 4.59 10.33
C VAL A 17 -20.03 5.88 10.74
N ARG A 18 -20.45 7.01 10.17
CA ARG A 18 -19.96 8.33 10.57
C ARG A 18 -20.80 8.91 11.70
N VAL A 19 -20.33 8.72 12.93
CA VAL A 19 -21.00 9.24 14.14
C VAL A 19 -20.87 10.77 14.21
N GLN A 20 -21.97 11.46 14.51
CA GLN A 20 -22.05 12.93 14.52
C GLN A 20 -21.21 13.56 15.65
N LYS A 21 -21.16 12.94 16.83
CA LYS A 21 -20.30 13.33 17.96
C LYS A 21 -18.94 12.64 17.86
N SER A 22 -18.09 13.09 16.95
CA SER A 22 -16.78 12.50 16.66
C SER A 22 -15.69 13.56 16.51
N ASN A 23 -14.44 13.13 16.39
CA ASN A 23 -13.30 13.98 16.04
C ASN A 23 -12.37 13.25 15.05
N LYS A 24 -11.32 13.94 14.59
CA LYS A 24 -10.33 13.36 13.66
C LYS A 24 -9.69 12.06 14.15
N GLY A 25 -9.51 11.88 15.46
CA GLY A 25 -9.00 10.63 16.03
C GLY A 25 -9.98 9.46 15.95
N THR A 26 -11.30 9.73 15.91
CA THR A 26 -12.34 8.70 15.82
C THR A 26 -12.23 7.85 14.55
N TYR A 27 -11.71 8.42 13.47
CA TYR A 27 -11.63 7.78 12.15
C TYR A 27 -10.22 7.30 11.79
N GLY A 28 -9.37 7.15 12.82
CA GLY A 28 -8.02 6.65 12.68
C GLY A 28 -7.07 7.64 11.99
N ASN A 29 -5.80 7.26 12.02
CA ASN A 29 -4.72 7.97 11.34
C ASN A 29 -3.91 7.01 10.46
N VAL A 30 -3.48 7.52 9.32
CA VAL A 30 -2.63 6.80 8.36
C VAL A 30 -1.27 7.46 8.31
N LEU A 31 -0.21 6.67 8.45
CA LEU A 31 1.14 7.07 8.05
C LEU A 31 1.39 6.54 6.65
N ASN A 32 1.44 7.43 5.67
CA ASN A 32 1.73 7.10 4.28
C ASN A 32 3.21 7.35 3.99
N ILE A 33 3.95 6.33 3.57
CA ILE A 33 5.38 6.39 3.26
C ILE A 33 5.54 6.24 1.74
N ALA A 34 5.58 7.37 1.06
CA ALA A 34 5.44 7.40 -0.39
C ALA A 34 6.25 8.54 -1.02
N GLY A 35 6.57 8.37 -2.30
CA GLY A 35 7.24 9.34 -3.14
C GLY A 35 8.76 9.35 -3.04
N SER A 36 9.33 9.86 -4.12
CA SER A 36 10.72 10.24 -4.33
C SER A 36 10.72 11.43 -5.28
N SER A 37 11.89 12.03 -5.54
CA SER A 37 12.03 13.19 -6.43
C SER A 37 11.41 13.00 -7.82
N SER A 38 11.38 11.76 -8.32
CA SER A 38 10.80 11.40 -9.61
C SER A 38 9.29 11.11 -9.55
N TYR A 39 8.75 10.86 -8.36
CA TYR A 39 7.35 10.45 -8.16
C TYR A 39 6.61 11.24 -7.07
N PRO A 40 6.62 12.60 -7.08
CA PRO A 40 5.83 13.40 -6.13
C PRO A 40 4.32 13.17 -6.28
N GLY A 41 3.85 12.86 -7.50
CA GLY A 41 2.44 12.59 -7.78
C GLY A 41 1.91 11.36 -7.06
N ALA A 42 2.72 10.31 -6.91
CA ALA A 42 2.36 9.10 -6.18
C ALA A 42 2.12 9.39 -4.69
N ALA A 43 2.99 10.22 -4.09
CA ALA A 43 2.84 10.67 -2.70
C ALA A 43 1.58 11.51 -2.48
N PHE A 44 1.27 12.42 -3.41
CA PHE A 44 0.04 13.22 -3.36
C PHE A 44 -1.21 12.33 -3.46
N LEU A 45 -1.28 11.48 -4.49
CA LEU A 45 -2.49 10.69 -4.78
C LEU A 45 -2.79 9.67 -3.69
N SER A 46 -1.80 8.90 -3.24
CA SER A 46 -1.99 7.95 -2.13
C SER A 46 -2.44 8.64 -0.83
N SER A 47 -1.90 9.82 -0.52
CA SER A 47 -2.29 10.59 0.67
C SER A 47 -3.73 11.12 0.57
N VAL A 48 -4.11 11.67 -0.58
CA VAL A 48 -5.47 12.18 -0.81
C VAL A 48 -6.48 11.04 -0.85
N SER A 49 -6.15 9.87 -1.41
CA SER A 49 -7.02 8.68 -1.37
C SER A 49 -7.39 8.30 0.04
N ALA A 50 -6.41 8.24 0.95
CA ALA A 50 -6.65 7.90 2.35
C ALA A 50 -7.63 8.90 3.02
N LEU A 51 -7.47 10.21 2.76
CA LEU A 51 -8.42 11.22 3.22
C LEU A 51 -9.82 11.03 2.61
N ARG A 52 -9.89 10.74 1.30
CA ARG A 52 -11.15 10.58 0.56
C ARG A 52 -11.98 9.38 1.02
N VAL A 53 -11.34 8.25 1.31
CA VAL A 53 -12.02 7.06 1.85
C VAL A 53 -12.38 7.21 3.32
N GLY A 54 -11.77 8.18 3.99
CA GLY A 54 -12.29 8.70 5.23
C GLY A 54 -11.39 8.73 6.44
N ALA A 55 -10.09 8.52 6.27
CA ALA A 55 -9.13 8.68 7.36
C ALA A 55 -9.29 10.05 8.01
N GLY A 56 -9.32 10.09 9.35
CA GLY A 56 -9.46 11.35 10.06
C GLY A 56 -8.18 12.20 10.04
N TYR A 57 -7.03 11.56 9.84
CA TYR A 57 -5.73 12.22 9.75
C TYR A 57 -4.78 11.41 8.86
N VAL A 58 -4.06 12.09 7.97
CA VAL A 58 -3.02 11.47 7.13
C VAL A 58 -1.73 12.26 7.29
N MET A 59 -0.67 11.54 7.65
CA MET A 59 0.68 12.08 7.62
C MET A 59 1.47 11.40 6.50
N LEU A 60 1.99 12.20 5.58
CA LEU A 60 2.88 11.77 4.52
C LEU A 60 4.34 11.85 4.98
N ALA A 61 4.97 10.70 5.11
CA ALA A 61 6.41 10.56 5.26
C ALA A 61 7.05 10.43 3.87
N THR A 62 7.81 11.44 3.44
CA THR A 62 8.37 11.51 2.08
C THR A 62 9.73 12.21 2.08
N THR A 63 10.36 12.31 0.90
CA THR A 63 11.63 13.02 0.75
C THR A 63 11.45 14.53 0.88
N SER A 64 12.51 15.23 1.31
CA SER A 64 12.44 16.68 1.59
C SER A 64 11.95 17.50 0.40
N SER A 65 12.32 17.12 -0.82
CA SER A 65 11.90 17.81 -2.05
C SER A 65 10.41 17.64 -2.37
N ASN A 66 9.79 16.54 -1.94
CA ASN A 66 8.37 16.27 -2.21
C ASN A 66 7.42 17.05 -1.32
N ILE A 67 7.84 17.40 -0.09
CA ILE A 67 6.99 18.12 0.88
C ILE A 67 6.38 19.39 0.27
N PRO A 68 7.16 20.37 -0.25
CA PRO A 68 6.57 21.58 -0.81
C PRO A 68 5.69 21.32 -2.04
N ILE A 69 6.03 20.31 -2.85
CA ILE A 69 5.26 19.93 -4.05
C ILE A 69 3.87 19.44 -3.65
N VAL A 70 3.80 18.52 -2.70
CA VAL A 70 2.53 17.95 -2.23
C VAL A 70 1.73 18.97 -1.42
N ALA A 71 2.39 19.72 -0.51
CA ALA A 71 1.76 20.74 0.33
C ALA A 71 1.05 21.84 -0.49
N SER A 72 1.57 22.17 -1.68
CA SER A 72 0.94 23.15 -2.56
C SER A 72 -0.42 22.72 -3.13
N ASN A 73 -0.72 21.41 -3.13
CA ASN A 73 -1.95 20.85 -3.70
C ASN A 73 -2.92 20.29 -2.65
N THR A 74 -2.47 20.00 -1.43
CA THR A 74 -3.33 19.48 -0.36
C THR A 74 -2.87 20.00 1.02
N PRO A 75 -3.57 21.00 1.59
CA PRO A 75 -3.23 21.53 2.91
C PRO A 75 -3.69 20.61 4.06
N ASP A 76 -4.50 19.59 3.76
CA ASP A 76 -5.10 18.69 4.76
C ASP A 76 -4.15 17.55 5.19
N VAL A 77 -3.05 17.35 4.45
CA VAL A 77 -2.02 16.35 4.74
C VAL A 77 -0.92 17.00 5.58
N THR A 78 -0.46 16.31 6.62
CA THR A 78 0.75 16.71 7.36
C THR A 78 1.96 15.95 6.86
N PHE A 79 3.16 16.44 7.17
CA PHE A 79 4.39 15.94 6.57
C PHE A 79 5.38 15.48 7.63
N LEU A 80 6.04 14.37 7.35
CA LEU A 80 7.24 13.91 8.05
C LEU A 80 8.38 13.89 7.04
N ASP A 81 9.39 14.71 7.27
CA ASP A 81 10.58 14.73 6.42
C ASP A 81 11.46 13.51 6.74
N LEU A 82 11.64 12.64 5.74
CA LEU A 82 12.53 11.48 5.84
C LEU A 82 13.96 11.80 5.40
N GLY A 83 14.25 13.04 4.99
CA GLY A 83 15.48 13.38 4.29
C GLY A 83 15.46 12.88 2.83
N GLU A 84 16.57 13.07 2.13
CA GLU A 84 16.69 12.70 0.72
C GLU A 84 18.11 12.21 0.40
N SER A 85 18.20 11.08 -0.29
CA SER A 85 19.47 10.54 -0.77
C SER A 85 19.96 11.32 -1.99
N ALA A 86 21.21 11.08 -2.42
CA ALA A 86 21.75 11.69 -3.64
C ALA A 86 20.97 11.30 -4.91
N THR A 87 20.22 10.19 -4.89
CA THR A 87 19.34 9.75 -5.99
C THR A 87 17.92 10.28 -5.87
N GLY A 88 17.64 11.16 -4.90
CA GLY A 88 16.32 11.72 -4.68
C GLY A 88 15.31 10.74 -4.08
N THR A 89 15.77 9.72 -3.35
CA THR A 89 14.92 8.70 -2.73
C THR A 89 15.03 8.74 -1.21
N VAL A 90 14.19 7.97 -0.51
CA VAL A 90 14.29 7.82 0.94
C VAL A 90 15.67 7.26 1.33
N PRO A 91 16.42 7.92 2.23
CA PRO A 91 17.66 7.38 2.77
C PRO A 91 17.45 6.10 3.59
N ARG A 92 18.46 5.22 3.61
CA ARG A 92 18.40 3.95 4.35
C ARG A 92 18.19 4.09 5.85
N ASP A 93 18.65 5.19 6.45
CA ASP A 93 18.63 5.44 7.90
C ASP A 93 17.41 6.27 8.36
N SER A 94 16.48 6.57 7.45
CA SER A 94 15.30 7.40 7.74
C SER A 94 14.27 6.74 8.67
N LEU A 95 14.42 5.45 8.97
CA LEU A 95 13.56 4.75 9.93
C LEU A 95 13.53 5.44 11.31
N LYS A 96 14.63 6.11 11.69
CA LYS A 96 14.73 6.86 12.96
C LYS A 96 13.67 7.95 13.09
N PHE A 97 13.25 8.58 11.98
CA PHE A 97 12.23 9.63 11.99
C PHE A 97 10.84 9.04 12.23
N ILE A 98 10.54 7.88 11.65
CA ILE A 98 9.27 7.18 11.82
C ILE A 98 9.12 6.67 13.26
N GLN A 99 10.21 6.22 13.90
CA GLN A 99 10.17 5.76 15.28
C GLN A 99 9.82 6.85 16.30
N GLY A 100 10.02 8.13 15.94
CA GLY A 100 9.64 9.28 16.76
C GLY A 100 8.15 9.66 16.67
N VAL A 101 7.39 9.00 15.81
CA VAL A 101 5.98 9.30 15.56
C VAL A 101 5.07 8.41 16.41
N ALA A 102 3.97 8.96 16.91
CA ALA A 102 2.94 8.20 17.61
C ALA A 102 2.34 7.12 16.70
N ASN A 103 2.12 5.90 17.23
CA ASN A 103 1.66 4.76 16.44
C ASN A 103 0.40 5.09 15.62
N PRO A 104 0.45 4.94 14.28
CA PRO A 104 -0.73 5.11 13.45
C PRO A 104 -1.66 3.90 13.55
N HIS A 105 -2.90 4.04 13.09
CA HIS A 105 -3.85 2.93 12.95
C HIS A 105 -3.55 2.09 11.72
N CYS A 106 -2.88 2.65 10.71
CA CYS A 106 -2.46 1.94 9.50
C CYS A 106 -1.21 2.60 8.91
N TYR A 107 -0.31 1.77 8.37
CA TYR A 107 0.76 2.22 7.49
C TYR A 107 0.40 1.92 6.04
N SER A 108 0.67 2.86 5.14
CA SER A 108 0.75 2.61 3.70
C SER A 108 2.18 2.88 3.27
N VAL A 109 2.77 2.02 2.44
CA VAL A 109 4.16 2.16 1.99
C VAL A 109 4.35 1.65 0.57
N GLY A 110 5.18 2.34 -0.21
CA GLY A 110 5.70 1.80 -1.46
C GLY A 110 5.39 2.63 -2.71
N CYS A 111 4.29 3.38 -2.74
CA CYS A 111 3.94 4.22 -3.89
C CYS A 111 5.06 5.22 -4.22
N GLY A 112 5.73 5.08 -5.36
CA GLY A 112 6.74 6.01 -5.86
C GLY A 112 8.03 6.08 -5.03
N LEU A 113 8.37 5.06 -4.24
CA LEU A 113 9.64 5.03 -3.50
C LEU A 113 10.89 4.90 -4.41
N SER A 114 10.70 4.49 -5.66
CA SER A 114 11.74 3.97 -6.54
C SER A 114 12.44 2.73 -5.98
N VAL A 115 13.02 1.91 -6.85
CA VAL A 115 13.73 0.69 -6.45
C VAL A 115 15.25 0.93 -6.45
N THR A 116 15.73 1.60 -5.41
CA THR A 116 17.16 1.89 -5.19
C THR A 116 17.71 1.05 -4.04
N LYS A 117 19.04 1.06 -3.85
CA LYS A 117 19.68 0.40 -2.70
C LYS A 117 19.17 0.99 -1.37
N ASP A 118 19.09 2.31 -1.27
CA ASP A 118 18.67 3.00 -0.05
C ASP A 118 17.19 2.74 0.28
N SER A 119 16.30 2.84 -0.72
CA SER A 119 14.87 2.57 -0.50
C SER A 119 14.60 1.11 -0.16
N LYS A 120 15.36 0.17 -0.73
CA LYS A 120 15.34 -1.24 -0.35
C LYS A 120 15.78 -1.46 1.10
N GLU A 121 16.95 -0.94 1.49
CA GLU A 121 17.46 -1.08 2.86
C GLU A 121 16.50 -0.46 3.89
N PHE A 122 15.93 0.71 3.56
CA PHE A 122 14.91 1.37 4.36
C PHE A 122 13.65 0.51 4.54
N LEU A 123 13.03 0.03 3.44
CA LEU A 123 11.79 -0.73 3.52
C LEU A 123 11.96 -2.05 4.28
N ILE A 124 13.07 -2.77 4.04
CA ILE A 124 13.33 -4.02 4.75
C ILE A 124 13.54 -3.75 6.25
N SER A 125 14.24 -2.67 6.61
CA SER A 125 14.41 -2.28 8.01
C SER A 125 13.08 -1.89 8.66
N PHE A 126 12.22 -1.18 7.94
CA PHE A 126 10.86 -0.83 8.37
C PHE A 126 10.02 -2.08 8.63
N LEU A 127 9.91 -3.00 7.68
CA LEU A 127 9.13 -4.24 7.84
C LEU A 127 9.66 -5.10 9.00
N ASN A 128 10.98 -5.22 9.14
CA ASN A 128 11.59 -5.96 10.26
C ASN A 128 11.29 -5.31 11.61
N LYS A 129 11.32 -3.97 11.69
CA LYS A 129 11.01 -3.22 12.92
C LYS A 129 9.57 -3.46 13.37
N TYR A 130 8.64 -3.52 12.42
CA TYR A 130 7.21 -3.68 12.69
C TYR A 130 6.70 -5.12 12.52
N ALA A 131 7.58 -6.12 12.39
CA ALA A 131 7.23 -7.54 12.20
C ALA A 131 6.26 -8.10 13.26
N LYS A 132 6.33 -7.60 14.50
CA LYS A 132 5.46 -8.02 15.61
C LYS A 132 4.29 -7.05 15.88
N SER A 133 4.18 -5.98 15.07
CA SER A 133 3.09 -5.02 15.18
C SER A 133 1.77 -5.67 14.75
N GLN A 134 0.69 -5.31 15.42
CA GLN A 134 -0.67 -5.64 14.98
C GLN A 134 -1.25 -4.56 14.05
N THR A 135 -0.53 -3.45 13.85
CA THR A 135 -0.96 -2.36 12.99
C THR A 135 -0.90 -2.82 11.53
N PRO A 136 -2.01 -2.77 10.77
CA PRO A 136 -2.02 -3.13 9.37
C PRO A 136 -1.02 -2.32 8.55
N ILE A 137 -0.33 -2.99 7.62
CA ILE A 137 0.63 -2.38 6.70
C ILE A 137 0.22 -2.74 5.27
N ILE A 138 -0.09 -1.72 4.48
CA ILE A 138 -0.39 -1.85 3.06
C ILE A 138 0.90 -1.59 2.28
N ILE A 139 1.29 -2.54 1.42
CA ILE A 139 2.50 -2.46 0.60
C ILE A 139 2.08 -2.49 -0.87
N ASP A 140 2.37 -1.41 -1.59
CA ASP A 140 1.99 -1.24 -3.00
C ASP A 140 3.20 -0.89 -3.88
N ALA A 141 3.03 -1.01 -5.19
CA ALA A 141 3.95 -0.48 -6.21
C ALA A 141 5.44 -0.84 -5.99
N ASP A 142 6.32 0.16 -5.85
CA ASP A 142 7.76 -0.05 -5.64
C ASP A 142 8.05 -0.85 -4.37
N GLY A 143 7.18 -0.79 -3.37
CA GLY A 143 7.27 -1.64 -2.19
C GLY A 143 7.22 -3.12 -2.56
N ILE A 144 6.30 -3.51 -3.44
CA ILE A 144 6.17 -4.89 -3.94
C ILE A 144 7.37 -5.26 -4.83
N ASN A 145 7.82 -4.35 -5.71
CA ASN A 145 9.00 -4.59 -6.54
C ASN A 145 10.27 -4.78 -5.67
N ILE A 146 10.41 -4.04 -4.57
CA ILE A 146 11.49 -4.23 -3.59
C ILE A 146 11.38 -5.60 -2.92
N LEU A 147 10.18 -6.04 -2.52
CA LEU A 147 9.96 -7.37 -1.95
C LEU A 147 10.36 -8.48 -2.93
N ALA A 148 10.05 -8.33 -4.21
CA ALA A 148 10.42 -9.30 -5.25
C ALA A 148 11.95 -9.46 -5.40
N GLN A 149 12.72 -8.42 -5.10
CA GLN A 149 14.20 -8.45 -5.12
C GLN A 149 14.81 -8.87 -3.78
N ALA A 150 14.02 -9.11 -2.75
CA ALA A 150 14.51 -9.49 -1.44
C ALA A 150 14.58 -11.01 -1.30
N ASN A 151 15.68 -11.53 -0.73
CA ASN A 151 15.91 -12.98 -0.66
C ASN A 151 14.95 -13.69 0.30
N LYS A 152 14.68 -13.08 1.47
CA LYS A 152 13.73 -13.57 2.48
C LYS A 152 13.16 -12.38 3.23
N VAL A 153 11.85 -12.18 3.15
CA VAL A 153 11.11 -11.17 3.91
C VAL A 153 9.87 -11.82 4.45
N HIS A 154 9.67 -11.70 5.76
CA HIS A 154 8.40 -12.02 6.38
C HIS A 154 7.63 -10.72 6.50
N LEU A 155 6.39 -10.72 6.01
CA LEU A 155 5.53 -9.58 6.19
C LEU A 155 4.98 -9.58 7.61
N PRO A 156 4.80 -8.41 8.23
CA PRO A 156 4.11 -8.30 9.51
C PRO A 156 2.69 -8.88 9.43
N LEU A 157 2.15 -9.33 10.56
CA LEU A 157 0.77 -9.80 10.62
C LEU A 157 -0.20 -8.69 10.14
N ASN A 158 -1.31 -9.09 9.50
CA ASN A 158 -2.29 -8.18 8.91
C ASN A 158 -1.74 -7.30 7.77
N SER A 159 -0.62 -7.70 7.15
CA SER A 159 -0.15 -7.03 5.95
C SER A 159 -1.11 -7.25 4.77
N ILE A 160 -1.23 -6.22 3.94
CA ILE A 160 -1.96 -6.25 2.68
C ILE A 160 -0.96 -5.89 1.58
N ILE A 161 -0.93 -6.68 0.51
CA ILE A 161 -0.19 -6.31 -0.70
C ILE A 161 -1.16 -6.15 -1.87
N THR A 162 -0.89 -5.18 -2.74
CA THR A 162 -1.82 -4.77 -3.82
C THR A 162 -1.22 -4.91 -5.22
N PRO A 163 -0.63 -6.08 -5.58
CA PRO A 163 0.11 -6.20 -6.83
C PRO A 163 -0.80 -6.09 -8.05
N HIS A 164 -0.34 -5.45 -9.12
CA HIS A 164 -0.83 -5.76 -10.46
C HIS A 164 -0.21 -7.09 -10.97
N PRO A 165 -0.71 -7.69 -12.08
CA PRO A 165 -0.26 -9.02 -12.51
C PRO A 165 1.26 -9.14 -12.73
N LEU A 166 1.89 -8.14 -13.34
CA LEU A 166 3.34 -8.13 -13.54
C LEU A 166 4.15 -8.00 -12.22
N GLU A 167 3.65 -7.28 -11.21
CA GLU A 167 4.29 -7.23 -9.88
C GLU A 167 4.19 -8.58 -9.17
N LEU A 168 3.01 -9.21 -9.22
CA LEU A 168 2.82 -10.55 -8.65
C LEU A 168 3.73 -11.56 -9.34
N ALA A 169 3.82 -11.52 -10.67
CA ALA A 169 4.68 -12.39 -11.46
C ALA A 169 6.16 -12.28 -11.01
N ARG A 170 6.67 -11.04 -10.85
CA ARG A 170 8.01 -10.79 -10.32
C ARG A 170 8.17 -11.31 -8.90
N LEU A 171 7.20 -11.05 -8.01
CA LEU A 171 7.24 -11.49 -6.61
C LEU A 171 7.24 -13.02 -6.47
N MET A 172 6.48 -13.71 -7.32
CA MET A 172 6.33 -15.16 -7.32
C MET A 172 7.33 -15.89 -8.22
N LYS A 173 8.14 -15.16 -8.99
CA LYS A 173 9.12 -15.69 -9.96
C LYS A 173 8.47 -16.62 -10.99
N THR A 174 7.40 -16.12 -11.59
CA THR A 174 6.57 -16.78 -12.61
C THR A 174 6.32 -15.78 -13.75
N ASP A 175 5.71 -16.24 -14.84
CA ASP A 175 5.35 -15.40 -15.98
C ASP A 175 4.00 -14.71 -15.76
N VAL A 176 3.84 -13.52 -16.34
CA VAL A 176 2.60 -12.74 -16.20
C VAL A 176 1.41 -13.46 -16.86
N GLU A 177 1.67 -14.22 -17.92
CA GLU A 177 0.71 -15.07 -18.61
C GLU A 177 0.17 -16.15 -17.69
N GLU A 178 1.02 -16.78 -16.86
CA GLU A 178 0.58 -17.78 -15.88
C GLU A 178 -0.28 -17.14 -14.80
N VAL A 179 0.08 -15.93 -14.33
CA VAL A 179 -0.72 -15.16 -13.36
C VAL A 179 -2.09 -14.84 -13.92
N GLN A 180 -2.15 -14.40 -15.18
CA GLN A 180 -3.39 -14.01 -15.84
C GLN A 180 -4.27 -15.21 -16.18
N ALA A 181 -3.68 -16.36 -16.51
CA ALA A 181 -4.41 -17.59 -16.81
C ALA A 181 -5.19 -18.13 -15.60
N ASP A 182 -4.69 -17.92 -14.37
CA ASP A 182 -5.37 -18.33 -13.14
C ASP A 182 -5.10 -17.37 -11.96
N ARG A 183 -5.74 -16.20 -12.03
CA ARG A 183 -5.57 -15.11 -11.06
C ARG A 183 -5.94 -15.51 -9.63
N VAL A 184 -6.97 -16.34 -9.47
CA VAL A 184 -7.44 -16.80 -8.16
C VAL A 184 -6.39 -17.68 -7.50
N LYS A 185 -5.86 -18.67 -8.25
CA LYS A 185 -4.79 -19.53 -7.76
C LYS A 185 -3.55 -18.74 -7.37
N TRP A 186 -3.11 -17.79 -8.21
CA TRP A 186 -1.90 -17.03 -7.94
C TRP A 186 -2.04 -16.02 -6.81
N ALA A 187 -3.18 -15.34 -6.68
CA ALA A 187 -3.46 -14.49 -5.53
C ALA A 187 -3.44 -15.31 -4.23
N TRP A 188 -4.07 -16.48 -4.21
CA TRP A 188 -4.09 -17.36 -3.04
C TRP A 188 -2.72 -17.95 -2.69
N LYS A 189 -1.97 -18.47 -3.68
CA LYS A 189 -0.60 -18.94 -3.47
C LYS A 189 0.31 -17.86 -2.89
N THR A 190 0.13 -16.61 -3.35
CA THR A 190 0.88 -15.47 -2.84
C THR A 190 0.47 -15.16 -1.40
N SER A 191 -0.84 -15.16 -1.11
CA SER A 191 -1.39 -14.94 0.23
C SER A 191 -0.89 -15.97 1.24
N GLU A 192 -0.88 -17.25 0.87
CA GLU A 192 -0.35 -18.35 1.69
C GLU A 192 1.16 -18.22 1.91
N LYS A 193 1.94 -17.95 0.85
CA LYS A 193 3.40 -17.86 0.93
C LYS A 193 3.89 -16.72 1.82
N TYR A 194 3.21 -15.57 1.80
CA TYR A 194 3.60 -14.38 2.54
C TYR A 194 2.77 -14.14 3.82
N ASP A 195 1.82 -15.02 4.13
CA ASP A 195 0.87 -14.91 5.24
C ASP A 195 0.22 -13.51 5.31
N CYS A 196 -0.30 -13.05 4.17
CA CYS A 196 -0.85 -11.70 4.01
C CYS A 196 -2.10 -11.67 3.12
N ILE A 197 -2.87 -10.60 3.19
CA ILE A 197 -3.98 -10.38 2.26
C ILE A 197 -3.40 -9.90 0.92
N VAL A 198 -3.86 -10.47 -0.20
CA VAL A 198 -3.42 -10.09 -1.54
C VAL A 198 -4.59 -9.55 -2.33
N LEU A 199 -4.48 -8.30 -2.79
CA LEU A 199 -5.41 -7.67 -3.72
C LEU A 199 -4.74 -7.61 -5.10
N LEU A 200 -5.05 -8.59 -5.96
CA LEU A 200 -4.50 -8.70 -7.30
C LEU A 200 -5.30 -7.83 -8.28
N LYS A 201 -4.77 -6.64 -8.57
CA LYS A 201 -5.38 -5.59 -9.40
C LYS A 201 -5.59 -6.06 -10.85
N GLY A 202 -6.62 -5.52 -11.51
CA GLY A 202 -6.99 -5.79 -12.91
C GLY A 202 -8.49 -6.03 -13.08
N HIS A 203 -8.95 -6.33 -14.31
CA HIS A 203 -10.37 -6.68 -14.55
C HIS A 203 -10.78 -7.83 -13.64
N GLU A 204 -11.91 -7.70 -12.94
CA GLU A 204 -12.30 -8.65 -11.88
C GLU A 204 -11.20 -8.84 -10.82
N THR A 205 -10.91 -7.76 -10.07
CA THR A 205 -9.88 -7.76 -9.03
C THR A 205 -10.13 -8.87 -8.02
N VAL A 206 -9.08 -9.62 -7.67
CA VAL A 206 -9.14 -10.77 -6.78
C VAL A 206 -8.53 -10.41 -5.44
N ILE A 207 -9.27 -10.64 -4.35
CA ILE A 207 -8.80 -10.47 -2.98
C ILE A 207 -8.66 -11.85 -2.34
N ALA A 208 -7.45 -12.28 -2.03
CA ALA A 208 -7.17 -13.54 -1.35
C ALA A 208 -6.75 -13.30 0.10
N VAL A 209 -7.33 -14.07 1.02
CA VAL A 209 -7.07 -14.00 2.46
C VAL A 209 -6.32 -15.27 2.89
N PRO A 210 -5.37 -15.20 3.86
CA PRO A 210 -4.57 -16.36 4.27
C PRO A 210 -5.39 -17.57 4.75
N ASN A 211 -6.60 -17.32 5.26
CA ASN A 211 -7.54 -18.36 5.70
C ASN A 211 -8.22 -19.14 4.54
N GLY A 212 -7.86 -18.86 3.28
CA GLY A 212 -8.37 -19.56 2.09
C GLY A 212 -9.69 -19.00 1.53
N GLN A 213 -10.21 -17.90 2.08
CA GLN A 213 -11.29 -17.14 1.46
C GLN A 213 -10.77 -16.31 0.29
N VAL A 214 -11.57 -16.24 -0.78
CA VAL A 214 -11.30 -15.39 -1.93
C VAL A 214 -12.54 -14.58 -2.28
N PHE A 215 -12.34 -13.29 -2.54
CA PHE A 215 -13.36 -12.39 -3.03
C PHE A 215 -13.01 -11.90 -4.44
N VAL A 216 -14.00 -11.72 -5.28
CA VAL A 216 -13.82 -11.17 -6.64
C VAL A 216 -14.69 -9.93 -6.79
N ASN A 217 -14.05 -8.80 -7.09
CA ASN A 217 -14.72 -7.54 -7.38
C ASN A 217 -15.01 -7.43 -8.88
N LYS A 218 -16.29 -7.54 -9.28
CA LYS A 218 -16.72 -7.39 -10.68
C LYS A 218 -17.00 -5.95 -11.10
N SER A 219 -16.86 -4.98 -10.19
CA SER A 219 -17.01 -3.56 -10.52
C SER A 219 -15.75 -3.01 -11.21
N GLY A 220 -15.86 -1.79 -11.76
CA GLY A 220 -14.80 -1.13 -12.51
C GLY A 220 -15.04 -1.20 -14.03
N ASN A 221 -14.32 -0.35 -14.76
CA ASN A 221 -14.30 -0.33 -16.22
C ASN A 221 -12.90 0.04 -16.72
N SER A 222 -12.69 0.02 -18.03
CA SER A 222 -11.38 0.25 -18.65
C SER A 222 -10.78 1.63 -18.38
N ALA A 223 -11.54 2.60 -17.87
CA ALA A 223 -11.01 3.92 -17.52
C ALA A 223 -9.97 3.88 -16.39
N LEU A 224 -9.95 2.82 -15.58
CA LEU A 224 -8.99 2.59 -14.49
C LEU A 224 -7.60 2.15 -15.00
N SER A 225 -7.46 1.83 -16.29
CA SER A 225 -6.18 1.42 -16.91
C SER A 225 -5.30 2.62 -17.30
N LYS A 226 -5.09 3.58 -16.38
CA LYS A 226 -4.15 4.70 -16.53
C LYS A 226 -3.34 4.88 -15.26
N ALA A 227 -2.02 5.04 -15.37
CA ALA A 227 -1.22 5.54 -14.26
C ALA A 227 -1.63 7.00 -13.97
N PRO A 228 -1.87 7.42 -12.71
CA PRO A 228 -1.65 6.72 -11.43
C PRO A 228 -2.98 6.25 -10.78
N LEU A 229 -4.07 6.12 -11.54
CA LEU A 229 -5.37 5.68 -11.00
C LEU A 229 -5.31 4.28 -10.36
N GLN A 230 -4.38 3.42 -10.78
CA GLN A 230 -4.13 2.12 -10.12
C GLN A 230 -3.57 2.23 -8.69
N ASP A 231 -3.11 3.42 -8.28
CA ASP A 231 -2.63 3.72 -6.92
C ASP A 231 -3.76 4.34 -6.05
N LEU A 232 -4.94 4.58 -6.63
CA LEU A 232 -6.12 5.14 -5.95
C LEU A 232 -7.13 4.06 -5.51
N ASP A 233 -7.07 2.87 -6.10
CA ASP A 233 -8.02 1.79 -5.87
C ASP A 233 -7.58 0.92 -4.67
N PHE A 234 -8.01 1.32 -3.47
CA PHE A 234 -8.03 0.49 -2.26
C PHE A 234 -9.41 -0.16 -2.07
#